data_AF-A0A5N5PXN4-F1
#
_entry.id   AF-A0A5N5PXN4-F1
#
_cell.length_a   1.000
_cell.length_b   1.000
_cell.length_c   1.000
_cell.angle_alpha   90.00
_cell.angle_beta   90.00
_cell.angle_gamma   90.00
#
_symmetry.space_group_name_H-M   'P 1'
#
loop_
_entity.id
_entity.type
_entity.pdbx_description
1 polymer ?
#
loop_
_entity_poly.entity_id
_entity_poly.type
_entity_poly.pdbx_seq_one_letter_code
_entity_poly.pdbx_strand_id
1 'polypeptide(L)' 'MNYQQHLANSAAIRAEIQRFESVHPNIYSIYELLERVDEPLLQNQIREHVIAIEGRGLILCFAPGTGV' A
#
# COMPACT_ATOMS: atom_id res chain seq x y z
N MET A 1 26.28 -5.25 21.62
CA MET A 1 25.96 -4.45 20.41
C MET A 1 25.32 -5.38 19.39
N ASN A 2 23.99 -5.36 19.31
CA ASN A 2 23.22 -6.34 18.53
C ASN A 2 23.20 -5.93 17.03
N TYR A 3 24.36 -6.04 16.38
CA TYR A 3 24.52 -5.76 14.95
C TYR A 3 23.58 -6.60 14.08
N GLN A 4 23.25 -7.81 14.52
CA GLN A 4 22.28 -8.68 13.85
C GLN A 4 20.86 -8.10 13.87
N GLN A 5 20.42 -7.48 14.97
CA GLN A 5 19.12 -6.79 15.02
C GLN A 5 19.08 -5.59 14.07
N HIS A 6 20.14 -4.79 13.99
CA HIS A 6 20.19 -3.65 13.07
C HIS A 6 20.12 -4.07 11.60
N LEU A 7 20.77 -5.19 11.25
CA LEU A 7 20.70 -5.77 9.91
C LEU A 7 19.29 -6.31 9.60
N ALA A 8 18.67 -7.03 10.53
CA ALA A 8 17.31 -7.54 10.40
C ALA A 8 16.30 -6.40 10.24
N ASN A 9 16.41 -5.34 11.05
CA ASN A 9 15.58 -4.15 10.94
C ASN A 9 15.77 -3.46 9.59
N SER A 10 17.01 -3.34 9.11
CA SER A 10 17.29 -2.73 7.80
C SER A 10 16.73 -3.55 6.64
N ALA A 11 16.67 -4.88 6.76
CA ALA A 11 16.11 -5.76 5.75
C ALA A 11 14.57 -5.73 5.76
N ALA A 12 13.95 -5.73 6.95
CA ALA A 12 12.51 -5.62 7.11
C ALA A 12 11.98 -4.29 6.54
N ILE A 13 12.67 -3.17 6.83
CA ILE A 13 12.31 -1.85 6.30
C ILE A 13 12.42 -1.83 4.76
N ARG A 14 13.49 -2.42 4.20
CA ARG A 14 13.66 -2.50 2.73
C ARG A 14 12.56 -3.35 2.07
N ALA A 15 12.17 -4.46 2.69
CA ALA A 15 11.10 -5.31 2.18
C ALA A 15 9.74 -4.60 2.20
N GLU A 16 9.47 -3.81 3.24
CA GLU A 16 8.25 -3.00 3.33
C GLU A 16 8.25 -1.89 2.27
N ILE A 17 9.38 -1.21 2.05
CA ILE A 17 9.54 -0.21 0.98
C ILE A 17 9.25 -0.83 -0.39
N GLN A 18 9.81 -2.02 -0.70
CA GLN A 18 9.53 -2.69 -1.97
C GLN A 18 8.07 -3.09 -2.13
N ARG A 19 7.40 -3.50 -1.04
CA ARG A 19 5.95 -3.76 -1.07
C ARG A 19 5.16 -2.50 -1.37
N PHE A 20 5.49 -1.39 -0.73
CA PHE A 20 4.88 -0.08 -1.01
C PHE A 20 5.11 0.35 -2.46
N GLU A 21 6.34 0.27 -2.96
CA GLU A 21 6.67 0.62 -4.35
C GLU A 21 5.94 -0.27 -5.37
N SER A 22 5.69 -1.55 -5.05
CA SER A 22 5.01 -2.48 -5.94
C SER A 22 3.49 -2.32 -6.01
N VAL A 23 2.85 -1.73 -4.98
CA VAL A 23 1.40 -1.48 -5.00
C VAL A 23 1.04 -0.20 -5.74
N HIS A 24 1.96 0.78 -5.79
CA HIS A 24 1.77 2.06 -6.49
C HIS A 24 1.35 1.90 -7.97
N PRO A 25 2.00 1.07 -8.80
CA PRO A 25 1.58 0.85 -10.20
C PRO A 25 0.13 0.40 -10.36
N ASN A 26 -0.35 -0.49 -9.49
CA ASN A 26 -1.71 -1.03 -9.56
C ASN A 26 -2.76 -0.01 -9.12
N ILE A 27 -2.46 0.76 -8.07
CA ILE A 27 -3.33 1.84 -7.59
C ILE A 27 -3.49 2.92 -8.67
N TYR A 28 -2.39 3.40 -9.25
CA TYR A 28 -2.45 4.38 -10.33
C TYR A 28 -3.17 3.84 -11.57
N SER A 29 -2.96 2.56 -11.92
CA SER A 29 -3.69 1.91 -13.02
C SER A 29 -5.20 1.88 -12.77
N ILE A 30 -5.65 1.67 -11.53
CA ILE A 30 -7.08 1.70 -11.18
C ILE A 30 -7.64 3.12 -11.34
N TYR A 31 -6.92 4.17 -10.91
CA TYR A 31 -7.34 5.55 -11.13
C TYR A 31 -7.42 5.91 -12.62
N GLU A 32 -6.49 5.45 -13.45
CA GLU A 32 -6.55 5.60 -14.92
C GLU A 32 -7.74 4.85 -15.56
N LEU A 33 -8.09 3.68 -15.04
CA LEU A 33 -9.26 2.94 -15.50
C LEU A 33 -10.56 3.63 -15.08
N LEU A 34 -10.59 4.21 -13.87
CA LEU A 34 -11.67 5.03 -13.33
C LEU A 34 -11.93 6.30 -14.16
N GLU A 35 -10.90 6.92 -14.73
CA GLU A 35 -11.05 8.08 -15.63
C GLU A 35 -11.76 7.72 -16.93
N ARG A 36 -11.72 6.45 -17.33
CA ARG A 36 -12.41 5.94 -18.54
C ARG A 36 -13.88 5.57 -18.29
N VAL A 37 -14.36 5.68 -17.05
CA VAL A 37 -15.77 5.39 -16.69
C VAL A 37 -16.58 6.68 -16.77
N ASP A 38 -17.56 6.74 -17.67
CA ASP A 38 -18.45 7.90 -17.88
C ASP A 38 -19.47 8.10 -16.75
N GLU A 39 -19.73 7.07 -15.92
CA GLU A 39 -20.72 7.15 -14.85
C GLU A 39 -20.11 7.68 -13.53
N PRO A 40 -20.45 8.91 -13.10
CA PRO A 40 -19.82 9.55 -11.95
C PRO A 40 -20.17 8.89 -10.61
N LEU A 41 -21.35 8.26 -10.49
CA LEU A 41 -21.78 7.56 -9.28
C LEU A 41 -20.93 6.30 -9.05
N LEU A 42 -20.77 5.50 -10.10
CA LEU A 42 -19.92 4.31 -10.08
C LEU A 42 -18.45 4.69 -9.85
N GLN A 43 -18.00 5.80 -10.45
CA GLN A 43 -16.66 6.33 -10.23
C GLN A 43 -16.39 6.64 -8.75
N ASN A 44 -17.35 7.28 -8.06
CA ASN A 44 -17.23 7.55 -6.63
C ASN A 44 -17.24 6.26 -5.79
N GLN A 45 -18.12 5.31 -6.08
CA GLN A 45 -18.16 4.03 -5.35
C GLN A 45 -16.84 3.26 -5.46
N ILE A 46 -16.25 3.20 -6.65
CA ILE A 46 -14.97 2.51 -6.86
C ILE A 46 -13.85 3.27 -6.15
N ARG A 47 -13.82 4.61 -6.18
CA ARG A 47 -12.84 5.40 -5.40
C ARG A 47 -12.91 5.08 -3.91
N GLU A 48 -14.10 5.04 -3.34
CA GLU A 48 -14.28 4.72 -1.91
C GLU A 48 -13.79 3.30 -1.59
N HIS A 49 -14.06 2.33 -2.47
CA HIS A 49 -13.55 0.96 -2.30
C HIS A 49 -12.02 0.89 -2.40
N VAL A 50 -11.40 1.61 -3.33
CA VAL A 50 -9.94 1.68 -3.47
C VAL A 50 -9.32 2.29 -2.22
N ILE A 51 -9.84 3.42 -1.74
CA ILE A 51 -9.38 4.05 -0.48
C ILE A 51 -9.51 3.09 0.71
N ALA A 52 -10.61 2.35 0.80
CA ALA A 52 -10.82 1.37 1.87
C ALA A 52 -9.86 0.17 1.79
N ILE A 53 -9.36 -0.17 0.60
CA ILE A 53 -8.36 -1.23 0.37
C ILE A 53 -6.94 -0.69 0.62
N GLU A 54 -6.60 0.47 0.06
CA GLU A 54 -5.33 1.16 0.30
C GLU A 54 -5.12 1.44 1.79
N GLY A 55 -6.15 1.94 2.48
CA GLY A 55 -6.11 2.17 3.92
C GLY A 55 -5.85 0.89 4.71
N ARG A 56 -6.37 -0.27 4.29
CA ARG A 56 -6.06 -1.56 4.92
C ARG A 56 -4.66 -2.05 4.60
N GLY A 57 -4.20 -1.89 3.36
CA GLY A 57 -2.84 -2.24 2.94
C GLY A 57 -1.79 -1.40 3.65
N LEU A 58 -1.99 -0.07 3.69
CA LEU A 58 -1.16 0.87 4.43
C LEU A 58 -1.22 0.63 5.94
N ILE A 59 -2.40 0.40 6.54
CA ILE A 59 -2.50 0.06 7.97
C ILE A 59 -1.83 -1.26 8.29
N LEU A 60 -1.90 -2.28 7.42
CA LEU A 60 -1.17 -3.55 7.62
C LEU A 60 0.34 -3.39 7.44
N CYS A 61 0.78 -2.58 6.47
CA CYS A 61 2.20 -2.33 6.22
C CYS A 61 2.81 -1.31 7.21
N PHE A 62 2.00 -0.48 7.88
CA PHE A 62 2.41 0.45 8.95
C PHE A 62 1.96 0.01 10.36
N ALA A 63 1.31 -1.15 10.53
CA ALA A 63 0.96 -1.66 11.85
C ALA A 63 2.26 -1.86 12.64
N PRO A 64 2.50 -1.10 13.72
CA PRO A 64 3.68 -1.26 14.54
C PRO A 64 3.46 -2.51 15.40
N GLY A 65 3.78 -3.70 14.89
CA GLY A 65 3.42 -4.94 15.59
C GLY A 65 4.01 -6.25 15.08
N THR A 66 4.56 -6.35 13.88
CA THR A 66 5.39 -7.51 13.49
C THR A 66 6.81 -7.29 13.98
N GLY A 67 7.05 -7.81 15.19
CA GLY A 67 8.19 -7.55 16.06
C GLY A 67 9.57 -7.50 15.40
N VAL A 68 10.21 -6.36 15.62
CA VAL A 68 11.66 -6.22 15.81
C VAL A 68 11.94 -5.73 17.21
#